data_AF-A0A1Q7RBV7-F1
#
_entry.id   AF-A0A1Q7RBV7-F1
#
_cell.length_a   1.000
_cell.length_b   1.000
_cell.length_c   1.000
_cell.angle_alpha   90.00
_cell.angle_beta   90.00
_cell.angle_gamma   90.00
#
_symmetry.space_group_name_H-M   'P 1'
#
loop_
_entity.id
_entity.type
_entity.pdbx_description
1 polymer ?
#
loop_
_entity_poly.entity_id
_entity_poly.type
_entity_poly.pdbx_seq_one_letter_code
_entity_poly.pdbx_strand_id
1 'polypeptide(L)'
;MWHPEQEKPATEWEAEVDRLFDEIGREVDPGKRTQLYYRWQEIIALQMPLMFFAYPKTQIAVRNTLGNVKPGLGGAVGELATLYSKTSSR
;
A
#
# COMPACT_ATOMS: atom_id res chain seq x y z
N MET A 1 8.84 2.82 -9.86
CA MET A 1 7.50 3.41 -10.10
C MET A 1 7.61 3.89 -11.53
N TRP A 2 6.66 3.57 -12.41
CA TRP A 2 6.73 4.12 -13.78
C TRP A 2 6.51 5.64 -13.71
N HIS A 3 6.76 6.36 -14.80
CA HIS A 3 6.60 7.81 -14.84
C HIS A 3 5.21 8.14 -15.43
N PRO A 4 4.17 8.32 -14.60
CA PRO A 4 2.79 8.50 -15.09
C PRO A 4 2.60 9.87 -15.74
N GLU A 5 1.58 9.98 -16.60
CA GLU A 5 1.07 11.24 -17.15
C GLU A 5 2.10 12.08 -17.94
N GLN A 6 3.09 11.42 -18.56
CA GLN A 6 3.99 12.11 -19.48
C GLN A 6 3.25 12.57 -20.75
N GLU A 7 3.64 13.72 -21.31
CA GLU A 7 3.07 14.20 -22.59
C GLU A 7 3.17 13.16 -23.71
N LYS A 8 4.25 12.36 -23.69
CA LYS A 8 4.43 11.16 -24.50
C LYS A 8 5.05 10.07 -23.64
N PRO A 9 4.47 8.86 -23.60
CA PRO A 9 5.09 7.73 -22.94
C PRO A 9 6.49 7.49 -23.51
N ALA A 10 7.49 7.30 -22.64
CA ALA A 10 8.85 7.03 -23.10
C ALA A 10 8.98 5.65 -23.74
N THR A 11 8.10 4.70 -23.35
CA THR A 11 8.05 3.34 -23.87
C THR A 11 6.63 2.85 -24.09
N GLU A 12 6.46 1.82 -24.92
CA GLU A 12 5.16 1.22 -25.21
C GLU A 12 4.51 0.58 -23.96
N TRP A 13 5.33 -0.01 -23.09
CA TRP A 13 4.84 -0.64 -21.87
C TRP A 13 4.34 0.40 -20.86
N GLU A 14 4.97 1.58 -20.78
CA GLU A 14 4.45 2.68 -19.95
C GLU A 14 3.09 3.18 -20.46
N ALA A 15 2.91 3.26 -21.78
CA ALA A 15 1.61 3.59 -22.38
C ALA A 15 0.53 2.53 -22.08
N GLU A 16 0.90 1.25 -21.97
CA GLU A 16 -0.02 0.19 -21.52
C GLU A 16 -0.38 0.37 -20.04
N VAL A 17 0.61 0.67 -19.18
CA VAL A 17 0.38 0.91 -17.75
C VAL A 17 -0.53 2.11 -17.51
N ASP A 18 -0.33 3.23 -18.21
CA ASP A 18 -1.20 4.41 -18.08
C ASP A 18 -2.66 4.10 -18.44
N ARG A 19 -2.88 3.33 -19.52
CA ARG A 19 -4.22 2.87 -19.92
C ARG A 19 -4.85 1.96 -18.86
N LEU A 20 -4.08 1.03 -18.29
CA LEU A 20 -4.58 0.14 -17.24
C LEU A 20 -5.01 0.93 -16.00
N PHE A 21 -4.26 1.94 -15.57
CA PHE A 21 -4.63 2.73 -14.40
C PHE A 21 -5.86 3.61 -14.62
N ASP A 22 -6.05 4.15 -15.83
CA ASP A 22 -7.28 4.87 -16.19
C ASP A 22 -8.51 3.94 -16.15
N GLU A 23 -8.37 2.70 -16.63
CA GLU A 23 -9.44 1.69 -16.57
C GLU A 23 -9.72 1.23 -15.14
N ILE A 24 -8.67 0.96 -14.36
CA ILE A 24 -8.76 0.59 -12.93
C ILE A 24 -9.51 1.68 -12.13
N GLY A 25 -9.25 2.95 -12.42
CA GLY A 25 -9.90 4.08 -11.76
C GLY A 25 -11.40 4.19 -12.06
N ARG A 26 -11.85 3.65 -13.20
CA ARG A 26 -13.24 3.68 -13.65
C ARG A 26 -14.01 2.38 -13.37
N GLU A 27 -13.32 1.27 -13.15
CA GLU A 27 -13.94 -0.04 -12.92
C GLU A 27 -14.50 -0.16 -11.49
N VAL A 28 -15.81 -0.47 -11.42
CA VAL A 28 -16.57 -0.61 -10.17
C VAL A 28 -16.68 -2.07 -9.73
N ASP A 29 -16.56 -3.02 -10.67
CA ASP A 29 -16.57 -4.45 -10.38
C ASP A 29 -15.22 -4.88 -9.75
N PRO A 30 -15.20 -5.39 -8.50
CA PRO A 30 -13.95 -5.75 -7.84
C PRO A 30 -13.20 -6.89 -8.54
N GLY A 31 -13.91 -7.83 -9.17
CA GLY A 31 -13.31 -8.96 -9.87
C GLY A 31 -12.58 -8.50 -11.12
N LYS A 32 -13.22 -7.69 -11.95
CA LYS A 32 -12.61 -7.07 -13.14
C LYS A 32 -11.43 -6.18 -12.76
N ARG A 33 -11.61 -5.33 -11.74
CA ARG A 33 -10.53 -4.47 -11.26
C ARG A 33 -9.31 -5.26 -10.78
N THR A 34 -9.52 -6.42 -10.16
CA THR A 34 -8.43 -7.33 -9.74
C THR A 34 -7.66 -7.87 -10.94
N GLN A 35 -8.34 -8.26 -12.02
CA GLN A 35 -7.67 -8.75 -13.25
C GLN A 35 -6.80 -7.65 -13.89
N LEU A 36 -7.27 -6.41 -13.91
CA LEU A 36 -6.49 -5.27 -14.40
C LEU A 36 -5.21 -5.05 -13.59
N TYR A 37 -5.29 -5.17 -12.25
CA TYR A 37 -4.10 -5.12 -11.40
C TYR A 37 -3.13 -6.27 -11.64
N TYR A 38 -3.60 -7.49 -11.91
CA TYR A 38 -2.73 -8.61 -12.26
C TYR A 38 -1.97 -8.34 -13.55
N ARG A 39 -2.66 -7.83 -14.57
CA ARG A 39 -2.00 -7.46 -15.83
C ARG A 39 -0.92 -6.41 -15.62
N TRP A 40 -1.20 -5.39 -14.81
CA TRP A 40 -0.21 -4.39 -14.44
C TRP A 40 1.01 -5.02 -13.74
N GLN A 41 0.80 -5.93 -12.79
CA GLN A 41 1.88 -6.62 -12.08
C GLN A 41 2.76 -7.46 -13.00
N GLU A 42 2.19 -8.13 -14.01
CA GLU A 42 2.95 -8.86 -15.03
C GLU A 42 3.89 -7.93 -15.81
N ILE A 43 3.41 -6.77 -16.24
CA ILE A 43 4.21 -5.80 -16.99
C ILE A 43 5.38 -5.30 -16.14
N ILE A 44 5.11 -4.93 -14.88
CA ILE A 44 6.15 -4.45 -13.96
C ILE A 44 7.17 -5.57 -13.65
N ALA A 45 6.73 -6.81 -13.52
CA ALA A 45 7.64 -7.94 -13.31
C ALA A 45 8.55 -8.18 -14.53
N LEU A 46 8.02 -8.02 -15.75
CA LEU A 46 8.78 -8.19 -16.99
C LEU A 46 9.77 -7.05 -17.23
N GLN A 47 9.35 -5.81 -17.05
CA GLN A 47 10.15 -4.62 -17.34
C GLN A 47 11.14 -4.28 -16.22
N MET A 48 10.93 -4.84 -15.03
CA MET A 48 11.74 -4.62 -13.83
C MET A 48 12.09 -3.14 -13.55
N PRO A 49 11.14 -2.17 -13.64
CA PRO A 49 11.45 -0.76 -13.40
C PRO A 49 11.60 -0.44 -11.89
N LEU A 50 11.61 -1.47 -11.05
CA LEU A 50 11.59 -1.40 -9.60
C LEU A 50 12.60 -2.40 -9.02
N MET A 51 13.39 -1.92 -8.07
CA MET A 51 14.17 -2.77 -7.18
C MET A 51 13.41 -2.90 -5.85
N PHE A 52 12.88 -4.09 -5.59
CA PHE A 52 12.14 -4.35 -4.36
C PHE A 52 13.11 -4.66 -3.22
N PHE A 53 13.04 -3.85 -2.15
CA PHE A 53 13.74 -4.13 -0.89
C PHE A 53 12.82 -4.87 0.08
N ALA A 54 13.41 -5.40 1.15
CA ALA A 54 12.63 -5.98 2.25
C ALA A 54 11.67 -4.94 2.83
N TYR A 55 10.43 -5.35 3.08
CA TYR A 55 9.45 -4.49 3.73
C TYR A 55 9.93 -4.14 5.15
N PRO A 56 10.01 -2.86 5.53
CA PRO A 56 10.51 -2.47 6.84
C PRO A 56 9.58 -3.02 7.93
N LYS A 57 10.16 -3.71 8.91
CA LYS A 57 9.42 -4.12 10.10
C LYS A 57 9.22 -2.92 11.01
N THR A 58 8.12 -2.20 10.84
CA THR A 58 7.71 -1.10 11.71
C THR A 58 6.98 -1.66 12.93
N GLN A 59 7.74 -2.03 13.97
CA GLN A 59 7.18 -2.36 15.28
C GLN A 59 7.32 -1.15 16.19
N ILE A 60 6.19 -0.66 16.70
CA ILE A 60 6.17 0.42 17.68
C ILE A 60 6.50 -0.08 19.09
N ALA A 61 7.28 0.70 19.82
CA ALA A 61 7.46 0.52 21.25
C ALA A 61 6.35 1.28 21.99
N VAL A 62 5.65 0.61 22.90
CA VAL A 62 4.65 1.22 23.77
C VAL A 62 5.05 1.13 25.22
N ARG A 63 4.63 2.12 26.03
CA ARG A 63 4.85 2.06 27.48
C ARG A 63 4.07 0.89 28.07
N ASN A 64 4.70 0.14 28.97
CA ASN A 64 4.07 -0.99 29.66
C ASN A 64 2.86 -0.58 30.53
N THR A 65 2.75 0.71 30.86
CA THR A 65 1.62 1.32 31.56
C THR A 65 0.36 1.43 30.70
N LEU A 66 0.45 1.27 29.37
CA LEU A 66 -0.73 1.32 28.49
C LEU A 66 -1.37 -0.06 28.34
N GLY A 67 -2.70 -0.11 28.46
CA GLY A 67 -3.57 -1.24 28.22
C GLY A 67 -4.20 -1.21 26.83
N ASN A 68 -4.68 -2.37 26.38
CA ASN A 68 -5.36 -2.58 25.10
C ASN A 68 -4.55 -2.15 23.85
N VAL A 69 -3.23 -2.22 23.92
CA VAL A 69 -2.37 -2.06 22.74
C VAL A 69 -2.47 -3.32 21.87
N LYS A 70 -2.84 -3.11 20.61
CA LYS A 70 -2.86 -4.15 19.57
C LYS A 70 -1.92 -3.73 18.44
N PRO A 71 -0.94 -4.57 18.03
CA PRO A 71 -0.14 -4.30 16.86
C PRO A 71 -1.02 -4.26 15.60
N GLY A 72 -1.00 -3.15 14.87
CA GLY A 72 -1.67 -3.00 13.57
C GLY A 72 -0.68 -2.92 12.40
N LEU A 73 -1.24 -2.85 11.19
CA LEU A 73 -0.47 -2.59 9.97
C LEU A 73 0.36 -1.30 10.14
N GLY A 74 1.64 -1.33 9.77
CA GLY A 74 2.51 -0.15 9.88
C GLY A 74 2.88 0.26 11.31
N GLY A 75 2.65 -0.60 12.31
CA GLY A 75 2.92 -0.27 13.71
C GLY A 75 1.83 0.62 14.32
N ALA A 76 0.60 0.59 13.80
CA ALA A 76 -0.51 1.25 14.49
C ALA A 76 -0.70 0.66 15.89
N VAL A 77 -0.77 1.53 16.90
CA VAL A 77 -1.44 1.21 18.16
C VAL A 77 -2.93 1.19 17.82
N GLY A 78 -3.70 0.19 18.26
CA GLY A 78 -5.16 0.15 18.06
C GLY A 78 -5.88 1.46 18.43
N GLU A 79 -7.20 1.52 18.18
CA GLU A 79 -8.00 2.74 18.31
C GLU A 79 -7.77 3.51 19.62
N LEU A 80 -7.45 4.81 19.52
CA LEU A 80 -7.14 5.67 20.67
C LEU A 80 -8.24 5.68 21.73
N ALA A 81 -9.52 5.62 21.30
CA ALA A 81 -10.68 5.58 22.19
C ALA A 81 -10.69 4.36 23.13
N THR A 82 -9.95 3.32 22.78
CA THR A 82 -9.90 2.06 23.53
C THR A 82 -8.61 1.91 24.35
N LEU A 83 -7.67 2.84 24.24
CA LEU A 83 -6.43 2.84 25.02
C LEU A 83 -6.67 3.39 26.42
N TYR A 84 -6.05 2.78 27.43
CA TYR A 84 -6.16 3.23 28.82
C TYR A 84 -4.85 3.05 29.58
N SER A 85 -4.68 3.80 30.68
CA SER A 85 -3.57 3.59 31.62
C SER A 85 -3.92 2.46 32.59
N LYS A 86 -3.04 1.45 32.68
CA LYS A 86 -3.09 0.39 33.70
C LYS A 86 -2.75 0.91 35.10
N THR A 87 -2.01 2.02 35.17
CA THR A 87 -1.64 2.65 36.43
C THR A 87 -2.63 3.75 36.74
N SER A 88 -3.26 3.71 37.91
CA SER A 88 -4.05 4.82 38.42
C SER A 88 -3.14 6.05 38.52
N SER A 89 -3.49 7.14 37.83
CA SER A 89 -2.88 8.43 38.13
C SER A 89 -3.14 8.68 39.62
N ARG A 90 -2.07 8.87 40.39
CA ARG A 90 -2.18 9.46 41.73
C ARG A 90 -2.67 10.88 41.60
#